data_AF-A0A428R4E7-F1
#
_entry.id   AF-A0A428R4E7-F1
#
_cell.length_a   1.000
_cell.length_b   1.000
_cell.length_c   1.000
_cell.angle_alpha   90.00
_cell.angle_beta   90.00
_cell.angle_gamma   90.00
#
_symmetry.space_group_name_H-M   'P 1'
#
loop_
_entity.id
_entity.type
_entity.pdbx_description
1 polymer ?
#
loop_
_entity_poly.entity_id
_entity_poly.type
_entity_poly.pdbx_seq_one_letter_code
_entity_poly.pdbx_strand_id
1 'polypeptide(L)'
;MSTPVPTVEHGTLSPYVGTVMALIFNNNYVWVHSRLIRMFPNFAARFEDNQLKMKPVPQGTAHIVVHYLYTGCYEGLKALGTREVDKIKYHFKMGVHVYDLAREYNLYHLEDMATDELQCLAPKLQLGTIITVLDEQEFTHTKISSWLREYITGEVMRVRKSATTDAIRVMGDDMKHNRPITGIIFPPSETLVLQPKTRERLTKNRRGGLVVLGRVRDRPDKVFGQVSAS
;
A
#
# COMPACT_ATOMS: atom_id res chain seq x y z
N MET A 1 10.81 -64.32 0.08
CA MET A 1 10.78 -63.91 -1.33
C MET A 1 10.53 -62.42 -1.37
N SER A 2 11.54 -61.61 -1.69
CA SER A 2 11.37 -60.16 -1.81
C SER A 2 10.73 -59.86 -3.16
N THR A 3 9.51 -59.32 -3.14
CA THR A 3 8.84 -58.86 -4.35
C THR A 3 9.69 -57.75 -4.99
N PRO A 4 10.02 -57.82 -6.29
CA PRO A 4 10.76 -56.76 -6.95
C PRO A 4 9.93 -55.47 -6.91
N VAL A 5 10.55 -54.38 -6.44
CA VAL A 5 9.93 -53.06 -6.42
C VAL A 5 9.73 -52.63 -7.88
N PRO A 6 8.51 -52.23 -8.29
CA PRO A 6 8.25 -51.74 -9.64
C PRO A 6 9.21 -50.58 -9.95
N THR A 7 9.99 -50.71 -11.01
CA THR A 7 10.89 -49.65 -11.47
C THR A 7 10.11 -48.73 -12.40
N VAL A 8 10.19 -47.42 -12.16
CA VAL A 8 9.47 -46.41 -12.95
C VAL A 8 10.13 -46.27 -14.32
N GLU A 9 9.33 -46.05 -15.37
CA GLU A 9 9.84 -45.92 -16.75
C GLU A 9 10.90 -44.81 -16.86
N HIS A 10 11.97 -45.08 -17.62
CA HIS A 10 12.99 -44.07 -17.90
C HIS A 10 12.36 -42.85 -18.59
N GLY A 11 12.31 -41.71 -17.87
CA GLY A 11 11.63 -40.48 -18.30
C GLY A 11 10.55 -39.99 -17.33
N THR A 12 10.10 -40.83 -16.39
CA THR A 12 9.07 -40.51 -15.38
C THR A 12 9.67 -40.15 -14.02
N LEU A 13 10.81 -39.45 -14.00
CA LEU A 13 11.39 -38.99 -12.75
C LEU A 13 10.53 -37.88 -12.16
N SER A 14 10.11 -38.07 -10.90
CA SER A 14 9.33 -37.09 -10.15
C SER A 14 9.95 -35.69 -10.24
N PRO A 15 9.14 -34.63 -10.42
CA PRO A 15 9.64 -33.25 -10.47
C PRO A 15 10.35 -32.83 -9.16
N TYR A 16 10.11 -33.57 -8.07
CA TYR A 16 10.69 -33.38 -6.75
C TYR A 16 11.97 -34.19 -6.51
N VAL A 17 12.50 -34.88 -7.54
CA VAL A 17 13.74 -35.67 -7.41
C VAL A 17 14.86 -34.98 -8.18
N GLY A 18 15.92 -34.61 -7.46
CA GLY A 18 17.16 -34.09 -8.03
C GLY A 18 17.74 -32.92 -7.26
N THR A 19 18.62 -32.17 -7.92
CA THR A 19 19.28 -30.98 -7.35
C THR A 19 18.26 -29.88 -7.07
N VAL A 20 18.41 -29.23 -5.91
CA VAL A 20 17.69 -28.00 -5.54
C VAL A 20 18.56 -26.78 -5.80
N MET A 21 17.93 -25.67 -6.15
CA MET A 21 18.54 -24.35 -6.33
C MET A 21 17.90 -23.37 -5.35
N ALA A 22 18.65 -22.36 -4.93
CA ALA A 22 18.19 -21.38 -3.96
C ALA A 22 17.64 -20.11 -4.63
N LEU A 23 16.45 -19.70 -4.23
CA LEU A 23 15.94 -18.34 -4.41
C LEU A 23 16.14 -17.57 -3.11
N ILE A 24 16.82 -16.43 -3.16
CA ILE A 24 17.14 -15.64 -1.97
C ILE A 24 16.26 -14.40 -1.93
N PHE A 25 15.23 -14.40 -1.08
CA PHE A 25 14.30 -13.29 -0.87
C PHE A 25 14.57 -12.61 0.48
N ASN A 26 14.92 -11.32 0.49
CA ASN A 26 15.23 -10.57 1.72
C ASN A 26 16.20 -11.31 2.66
N ASN A 27 17.26 -11.93 2.10
CA ASN A 27 18.23 -12.78 2.80
C ASN A 27 17.69 -14.13 3.34
N ASN A 28 16.46 -14.52 3.00
CA ASN A 28 15.90 -15.83 3.31
C ASN A 28 16.03 -16.77 2.10
N TYR A 29 16.44 -18.00 2.35
CA TYR A 29 16.64 -19.02 1.32
C TYR A 29 15.35 -19.82 1.12
N VAL A 30 14.91 -19.94 -0.13
CA VAL A 30 13.82 -20.83 -0.54
C VAL A 30 14.37 -21.81 -1.57
N TRP A 31 14.26 -23.10 -1.28
CA TRP A 31 14.81 -24.17 -2.11
C TRP A 31 13.76 -24.67 -3.11
N VAL A 32 14.10 -24.65 -4.38
CA VAL A 32 13.23 -25.10 -5.49
C VAL A 32 13.97 -26.13 -6.32
N HIS A 33 13.26 -27.17 -6.74
CA HIS A 33 13.86 -28.22 -7.57
C HIS A 33 14.31 -27.65 -8.92
N SER A 34 15.55 -27.94 -9.31
CA SER A 34 16.15 -27.44 -10.56
C SER A 34 15.34 -27.82 -11.80
N ARG A 35 14.65 -28.97 -11.79
CA ARG A 35 13.78 -29.40 -12.89
C ARG A 35 12.63 -28.42 -13.13
N LEU A 36 12.05 -27.85 -12.07
CA LEU A 36 10.99 -26.86 -12.17
C LEU A 36 11.52 -25.52 -12.68
N ILE A 37 12.68 -25.07 -12.19
CA ILE A 37 13.32 -23.85 -12.67
C ILE A 37 13.65 -23.94 -14.16
N ARG A 38 14.14 -25.10 -14.62
CA ARG A 38 14.49 -25.35 -16.03
C ARG A 38 13.28 -25.32 -16.98
N MET A 39 12.06 -25.40 -16.48
CA MET A 39 10.85 -25.17 -17.30
C MET A 39 10.73 -23.71 -17.75
N PHE A 40 11.49 -22.80 -17.13
CA PHE A 40 11.53 -21.37 -17.44
C PHE A 40 12.96 -20.98 -17.87
N PRO A 41 13.36 -21.19 -19.14
CA PRO A 41 14.77 -21.06 -19.55
C PRO A 41 15.38 -19.68 -19.27
N ASN A 42 14.63 -18.61 -19.53
CA ASN A 42 15.08 -17.24 -19.28
C ASN A 42 15.28 -16.94 -17.78
N PHE A 43 14.50 -17.59 -16.93
CA PHE A 43 14.63 -17.48 -15.48
C PHE A 43 15.80 -18.34 -14.98
N ALA A 44 15.90 -19.58 -15.47
CA ALA A 44 16.98 -20.51 -15.15
C ALA A 44 18.37 -19.95 -15.51
N ALA A 45 18.49 -19.24 -16.63
CA ALA A 45 19.74 -18.64 -17.09
C ALA A 45 20.31 -17.57 -16.14
N ARG A 46 19.52 -17.08 -15.18
CA ARG A 46 19.96 -16.08 -14.20
C ARG A 46 20.61 -16.66 -12.96
N PHE A 47 20.52 -17.97 -12.76
CA PHE A 47 21.12 -18.60 -11.59
C PHE A 47 22.63 -18.69 -11.74
N GLU A 48 23.33 -18.32 -10.68
CA GLU A 48 24.79 -18.43 -10.53
C GLU A 48 25.06 -19.35 -9.34
N ASP A 49 25.91 -20.37 -9.51
CA ASP A 49 26.23 -21.35 -8.46
C ASP A 49 25.01 -22.00 -7.78
N ASN A 50 23.97 -22.29 -8.57
CA ASN A 50 22.66 -22.81 -8.12
C ASN A 50 21.89 -21.84 -7.20
N GLN A 51 22.17 -20.54 -7.26
CA GLN A 51 21.50 -19.53 -6.46
C GLN A 51 21.06 -18.35 -7.32
N LEU A 52 19.97 -17.70 -6.93
CA LEU A 52 19.50 -16.47 -7.53
C LEU A 52 19.06 -15.51 -6.44
N LYS A 53 19.73 -14.35 -6.37
CA LYS A 53 19.32 -13.27 -5.49
C LYS A 53 18.12 -12.55 -6.08
N MET A 54 17.00 -12.65 -5.37
CA MET A 54 15.76 -12.02 -5.79
C MET A 54 15.71 -10.59 -5.29
N LYS A 55 15.02 -9.74 -6.06
CA LYS A 55 14.64 -8.40 -5.63
C LYS A 55 13.90 -8.43 -4.28
N PRO A 56 14.13 -7.45 -3.39
CA PRO A 56 13.41 -7.40 -2.12
C PRO A 56 11.91 -7.27 -2.31
N VAL A 57 11.13 -8.18 -1.73
CA VAL A 57 9.66 -8.22 -1.83
C VAL A 57 9.02 -8.75 -0.54
N PRO A 58 7.75 -8.43 -0.27
CA PRO A 58 7.03 -9.03 0.86
C PRO A 58 6.97 -10.56 0.77
N GLN A 59 6.84 -11.23 1.93
CA GLN A 59 6.77 -12.70 2.01
C GLN A 59 5.61 -13.29 1.19
N GLY A 60 4.46 -12.60 1.13
CA GLY A 60 3.32 -13.04 0.32
C GLY A 60 3.65 -13.09 -1.18
N THR A 61 4.40 -12.11 -1.68
CA THR A 61 4.89 -12.08 -3.07
C THR A 61 5.85 -13.24 -3.34
N ALA A 62 6.81 -13.47 -2.42
CA ALA A 62 7.75 -14.58 -2.55
C ALA A 62 7.02 -15.93 -2.57
N HIS A 63 5.98 -16.09 -1.75
CA HIS A 63 5.11 -17.26 -1.77
C HIS A 63 4.46 -17.47 -3.13
N ILE A 64 3.81 -16.43 -3.70
CA ILE A 64 3.12 -16.53 -4.99
C ILE A 64 4.07 -17.00 -6.10
N VAL A 65 5.27 -16.40 -6.18
CA VAL A 65 6.26 -16.79 -7.19
C VAL A 65 6.69 -18.25 -7.01
N VAL A 66 7.00 -18.67 -5.79
CA VAL A 66 7.44 -20.04 -5.53
C VAL A 66 6.31 -21.03 -5.79
N HIS A 67 5.09 -20.72 -5.35
CA HIS A 67 3.89 -21.51 -5.63
C HIS A 67 3.71 -21.69 -7.14
N TYR A 68 3.79 -20.59 -7.90
CA TYR A 68 3.72 -20.62 -9.36
C TYR A 68 4.77 -21.53 -10.00
N LEU A 69 6.02 -21.52 -9.53
CA LEU A 69 7.06 -22.41 -10.06
C LEU A 69 6.72 -23.90 -9.87
N TYR A 70 5.90 -24.23 -8.87
CA TYR A 70 5.47 -25.60 -8.59
C TYR A 70 4.17 -26.00 -9.28
N THR A 71 3.20 -25.08 -9.35
CA THR A 71 1.82 -25.40 -9.76
C THR A 71 1.43 -24.81 -11.10
N GLY A 72 2.15 -23.78 -11.56
CA GLY A 72 1.76 -22.96 -12.71
C GLY A 72 0.60 -22.00 -12.41
N CYS A 73 0.11 -21.94 -11.17
CA CYS A 73 -1.05 -21.12 -10.79
C CYS A 73 -0.63 -19.87 -9.99
N TYR A 74 -1.45 -18.82 -10.06
CA TYR A 74 -1.37 -17.69 -9.14
C TYR A 74 -2.20 -17.98 -7.89
N GLU A 75 -1.55 -18.14 -6.74
CA GLU A 75 -2.24 -18.27 -5.45
C GLU A 75 -1.48 -17.51 -4.36
N GLY A 76 -2.18 -16.55 -3.73
CA GLY A 76 -1.67 -15.76 -2.63
C GLY A 76 -2.00 -16.36 -1.27
N LEU A 77 -1.21 -15.98 -0.26
CA LEU A 77 -1.56 -16.27 1.13
C LEU A 77 -2.87 -15.60 1.51
N LYS A 78 -3.64 -16.23 2.40
CA LYS A 78 -4.88 -15.65 2.92
C LYS A 78 -4.56 -14.37 3.70
N ALA A 79 -5.16 -13.26 3.28
CA ALA A 79 -5.03 -11.99 3.98
C ALA A 79 -5.59 -12.10 5.40
N LEU A 80 -4.81 -11.66 6.39
CA LEU A 80 -5.27 -11.47 7.76
C LEU A 80 -5.97 -10.11 7.85
N GLY A 81 -7.25 -10.10 8.19
CA GLY A 81 -8.01 -8.86 8.32
C GLY A 81 -9.49 -9.12 8.59
N THR A 82 -10.09 -8.29 9.43
CA THR A 82 -11.53 -8.37 9.76
C THR A 82 -12.40 -7.71 8.68
N ARG A 83 -11.88 -6.69 8.00
CA ARG A 83 -12.62 -5.94 6.96
C ARG A 83 -12.21 -6.42 5.58
N GLU A 84 -13.19 -6.55 4.69
CA GLU A 84 -12.96 -7.01 3.32
C GLU A 84 -12.04 -6.08 2.53
N VAL A 85 -12.16 -4.76 2.75
CA VAL A 85 -11.28 -3.76 2.12
C VAL A 85 -9.81 -3.97 2.46
N ASP A 86 -9.50 -4.41 3.68
CA ASP A 86 -8.10 -4.63 4.10
C ASP A 86 -7.53 -5.88 3.42
N LYS A 87 -8.37 -6.90 3.19
CA LYS A 87 -7.98 -8.07 2.39
C LYS A 87 -7.73 -7.71 0.93
N ILE A 88 -8.62 -6.92 0.33
CA ILE A 88 -8.47 -6.45 -1.06
C ILE A 88 -7.19 -5.62 -1.20
N LYS A 89 -6.89 -4.73 -0.25
CA LYS A 89 -5.63 -3.98 -0.22
C LYS A 89 -4.42 -4.89 -0.14
N TYR A 90 -4.45 -5.90 0.73
CA TYR A 90 -3.36 -6.87 0.85
C TYR A 90 -3.11 -7.59 -0.47
N HIS A 91 -4.15 -8.16 -1.07
CA HIS A 91 -4.03 -8.89 -2.34
C HIS A 91 -3.60 -7.96 -3.48
N PHE A 92 -4.10 -6.72 -3.51
CA PHE A 92 -3.68 -5.71 -4.47
C PHE A 92 -2.18 -5.43 -4.35
N LYS A 93 -1.66 -5.21 -3.14
CA LYS A 93 -0.23 -5.01 -2.90
C LYS A 93 0.61 -6.18 -3.41
N MET A 94 0.20 -7.40 -3.09
CA MET A 94 0.89 -8.60 -3.57
C MET A 94 0.85 -8.68 -5.10
N GLY A 95 -0.30 -8.41 -5.72
CA GLY A 95 -0.46 -8.36 -7.18
C GLY A 95 0.52 -7.40 -7.84
N VAL A 96 0.68 -6.18 -7.31
CA VAL A 96 1.60 -5.18 -7.86
C VAL A 96 3.05 -5.65 -7.78
N HIS A 97 3.47 -6.21 -6.64
CA HIS A 97 4.81 -6.77 -6.51
C HIS A 97 5.05 -7.98 -7.41
N VAL A 98 4.08 -8.88 -7.53
CA VAL A 98 4.22 -10.07 -8.39
C VAL A 98 4.30 -9.66 -9.85
N TYR A 99 3.49 -8.70 -10.30
CA TYR A 99 3.53 -8.19 -11.67
C TYR A 99 4.93 -7.66 -12.02
N ASP A 100 5.48 -6.77 -11.19
CA ASP A 100 6.82 -6.21 -11.39
C ASP A 100 7.92 -7.29 -11.38
N LEU A 101 7.83 -8.23 -10.43
CA LEU A 101 8.80 -9.31 -10.29
C LEU A 101 8.72 -10.30 -11.47
N ALA A 102 7.52 -10.70 -11.87
CA ALA A 102 7.30 -11.62 -12.99
C ALA A 102 7.88 -11.03 -14.28
N ARG A 103 7.64 -9.75 -14.53
CA ARG A 103 8.22 -9.02 -15.66
C ARG A 103 9.75 -8.95 -15.57
N GLU A 104 10.28 -8.61 -14.40
CA GLU A 104 11.73 -8.49 -14.20
C GLU A 104 12.46 -9.81 -14.43
N TYR A 105 11.85 -10.94 -14.08
CA TYR A 105 12.41 -12.29 -14.17
C TYR A 105 11.92 -13.10 -15.37
N ASN A 106 11.24 -12.48 -16.33
CA ASN A 106 10.73 -13.09 -17.57
C ASN A 106 9.78 -14.28 -17.32
N LEU A 107 8.95 -14.19 -16.29
CA LEU A 107 7.87 -15.14 -15.98
C LEU A 107 6.55 -14.62 -16.57
N TYR A 108 6.48 -14.47 -17.90
CA TYR A 108 5.40 -13.73 -18.56
C TYR A 108 3.99 -14.26 -18.26
N HIS A 109 3.80 -15.56 -18.16
CA HIS A 109 2.48 -16.10 -17.80
C HIS A 109 2.05 -15.72 -16.36
N LEU A 110 3.01 -15.58 -15.44
CA LEU A 110 2.75 -15.05 -14.10
C LEU A 110 2.46 -13.53 -14.13
N GLU A 111 3.10 -12.79 -15.04
CA GLU A 111 2.80 -11.37 -15.29
C GLU A 111 1.35 -11.19 -15.77
N ASP A 112 0.88 -12.04 -16.69
CA ASP A 112 -0.49 -12.04 -17.18
C ASP A 112 -1.48 -12.33 -16.05
N MET A 113 -1.25 -13.41 -15.27
CA MET A 113 -2.14 -13.74 -14.13
C MET A 113 -2.16 -12.66 -13.06
N ALA A 114 -1.01 -12.02 -12.77
CA ALA A 114 -0.97 -10.90 -11.84
C ALA A 114 -1.73 -9.68 -12.38
N THR A 115 -1.72 -9.47 -13.70
CA THR A 115 -2.50 -8.41 -14.36
C THR A 115 -3.98 -8.67 -14.24
N ASP A 116 -4.44 -9.90 -14.46
CA ASP A 116 -5.85 -10.29 -14.30
C ASP A 116 -6.34 -10.09 -12.86
N GLU A 117 -5.52 -10.47 -11.88
CA GLU A 117 -5.82 -10.24 -10.46
C GLU A 117 -5.94 -8.74 -10.15
N LEU A 118 -5.02 -7.92 -10.66
CA LEU A 118 -5.07 -6.47 -10.49
C LEU A 118 -6.28 -5.83 -11.17
N GLN A 119 -6.69 -6.31 -12.34
CA GLN A 119 -7.92 -5.89 -13.02
C GLN A 119 -9.17 -6.18 -12.20
N CYS A 120 -9.17 -7.29 -11.46
CA CYS A 120 -10.27 -7.65 -10.57
C CYS A 120 -10.29 -6.84 -9.26
N LEU A 121 -9.12 -6.47 -8.73
CA LEU A 121 -8.98 -5.82 -7.43
C LEU A 121 -9.02 -4.29 -7.49
N ALA A 122 -8.37 -3.67 -8.48
CA ALA A 122 -8.24 -2.21 -8.55
C ALA A 122 -9.59 -1.47 -8.60
N PRO A 123 -10.62 -1.94 -9.35
CA PRO A 123 -11.94 -1.29 -9.36
C PRO A 123 -12.68 -1.35 -8.02
N LYS A 124 -12.29 -2.25 -7.11
CA LYS A 124 -12.88 -2.40 -5.78
C LYS A 124 -12.28 -1.43 -4.75
N LEU A 125 -11.23 -0.70 -5.13
CA LEU A 125 -10.55 0.27 -4.28
C LEU A 125 -10.82 1.69 -4.78
N GLN A 126 -10.97 2.63 -3.83
CA GLN A 126 -11.02 4.04 -4.18
C GLN A 126 -9.66 4.51 -4.71
N LEU A 127 -9.65 5.42 -5.70
CA LEU A 127 -8.41 5.96 -6.27
C LEU A 127 -7.45 6.51 -5.20
N GLY A 128 -7.98 7.25 -4.21
CA GLY A 128 -7.18 7.75 -3.09
C GLY A 128 -6.52 6.63 -2.28
N THR A 129 -7.21 5.50 -2.10
CA THR A 129 -6.65 4.31 -1.45
C THR A 129 -5.51 3.69 -2.27
N ILE A 130 -5.69 3.58 -3.60
CA ILE A 130 -4.65 3.05 -4.49
C ILE A 130 -3.40 3.92 -4.42
N ILE A 131 -3.55 5.24 -4.48
CA ILE A 131 -2.42 6.18 -4.39
C ILE A 131 -1.72 6.03 -3.03
N THR A 132 -2.47 6.00 -1.92
CA THR A 132 -1.86 5.85 -0.59
C THR A 132 -1.11 4.52 -0.42
N VAL A 133 -1.62 3.44 -1.02
CA VAL A 133 -0.95 2.14 -0.98
C VAL A 133 0.35 2.17 -1.77
N LEU A 134 0.32 2.74 -2.99
CA LEU A 134 1.50 2.79 -3.86
C LEU A 134 2.57 3.78 -3.39
N ASP A 135 2.23 4.70 -2.49
CA ASP A 135 3.16 5.62 -1.82
C ASP A 135 3.87 4.97 -0.62
N GLU A 136 3.47 3.76 -0.21
CA GLU A 136 4.10 3.07 0.91
C GLU A 136 5.55 2.66 0.60
N GLN A 137 6.39 2.67 1.64
CA GLN A 137 7.82 2.38 1.52
C GLN A 137 8.11 0.98 0.93
N GLU A 138 7.18 0.03 1.07
CA GLU A 138 7.31 -1.30 0.46
C GLU A 138 7.44 -1.24 -1.08
N PHE A 139 6.86 -0.23 -1.72
CA PHE A 139 6.91 -0.05 -3.18
C PHE A 139 8.17 0.66 -3.68
N THR A 140 9.10 1.05 -2.80
CA THR A 140 10.35 1.77 -3.19
C THR A 140 11.11 1.08 -4.32
N HIS A 141 11.12 -0.25 -4.35
CA HIS A 141 11.79 -1.01 -5.39
C HIS A 141 10.89 -1.45 -6.54
N THR A 142 9.57 -1.28 -6.44
CA THR A 142 8.59 -1.87 -7.36
C THR A 142 8.28 -0.91 -8.51
N LYS A 143 8.42 -1.37 -9.76
CA LYS A 143 8.14 -0.51 -10.92
C LYS A 143 6.68 -0.58 -11.31
N ILE A 144 5.96 0.51 -11.06
CA ILE A 144 4.59 0.70 -11.55
C ILE A 144 4.64 0.95 -13.07
N SER A 145 4.27 -0.06 -13.86
CA SER A 145 4.34 -0.01 -15.32
C SER A 145 3.10 -0.58 -16.02
N SER A 146 3.00 -0.30 -17.31
CA SER A 146 1.97 -0.77 -18.23
C SER A 146 0.53 -0.55 -17.72
N TRP A 147 -0.21 -1.63 -17.49
CA TRP A 147 -1.63 -1.61 -17.18
C TRP A 147 -1.98 -0.76 -15.96
N LEU A 148 -1.23 -0.90 -14.85
CA LEU A 148 -1.57 -0.19 -13.61
C LEU A 148 -1.39 1.33 -13.77
N ARG A 149 -0.39 1.76 -14.53
CA ARG A 149 -0.17 3.18 -14.83
C ARG A 149 -1.30 3.75 -15.67
N GLU A 150 -1.73 3.01 -16.69
CA GLU A 150 -2.85 3.39 -17.55
C GLU A 150 -4.16 3.45 -16.77
N TYR A 151 -4.41 2.47 -15.91
CA TYR A 151 -5.57 2.42 -15.03
C TYR A 151 -5.64 3.65 -14.12
N ILE A 152 -4.57 3.96 -13.38
CA ILE A 152 -4.51 5.13 -12.49
C ILE A 152 -4.70 6.43 -13.28
N THR A 153 -4.05 6.55 -14.43
CA THR A 153 -4.20 7.74 -15.30
C THR A 153 -5.65 7.91 -15.77
N GLY A 154 -6.31 6.81 -16.15
CA GLY A 154 -7.71 6.80 -16.55
C GLY A 154 -8.65 7.21 -15.41
N GLU A 155 -8.43 6.68 -14.21
CA GLU A 155 -9.20 7.04 -13.01
C GLU A 155 -9.04 8.51 -12.63
N VAL A 156 -7.81 9.04 -12.64
CA VAL A 156 -7.56 10.47 -12.38
C VAL A 156 -8.32 11.35 -13.38
N MET A 157 -8.31 10.99 -14.65
CA MET A 157 -9.04 11.74 -15.68
C MET A 157 -10.56 11.64 -15.51
N ARG A 158 -11.09 10.50 -15.06
CA ARG A 158 -12.52 10.34 -14.74
C ARG A 158 -12.94 11.23 -13.58
N VAL A 159 -12.20 11.23 -12.47
CA VAL A 159 -12.46 12.10 -11.32
C VAL A 159 -12.40 13.58 -11.71
N ARG A 160 -11.44 13.97 -12.54
CA ARG A 160 -11.36 15.34 -13.07
C ARG A 160 -12.61 15.71 -13.87
N LYS A 161 -13.08 14.83 -14.76
CA LYS A 161 -14.28 15.07 -15.58
C LYS A 161 -15.55 15.13 -14.72
N SER A 162 -15.72 14.28 -13.70
CA SER A 162 -16.88 14.32 -12.81
C SER A 162 -16.87 15.58 -11.93
N ALA A 163 -15.70 16.03 -11.47
CA ALA A 163 -15.56 17.31 -10.78
C ALA A 163 -15.92 18.51 -11.68
N THR A 164 -15.82 18.36 -13.00
CA THR A 164 -16.13 19.42 -13.97
C THR A 164 -17.64 19.67 -14.09
N THR A 165 -18.51 18.69 -13.85
CA THR A 165 -19.97 18.88 -13.98
C THR A 165 -20.57 19.67 -12.81
N ASP A 166 -20.10 19.42 -11.58
CA ASP A 166 -20.51 20.19 -10.39
C ASP A 166 -19.75 21.52 -10.29
N ALA A 167 -18.47 21.55 -10.66
CA ALA A 167 -17.68 22.78 -10.67
C ALA A 167 -18.10 23.76 -11.77
N ILE A 168 -18.57 23.33 -12.95
CA ILE A 168 -19.10 24.26 -13.98
C ILE A 168 -20.34 25.00 -13.45
N ARG A 169 -21.20 24.32 -12.67
CA ARG A 169 -22.41 24.93 -12.11
C ARG A 169 -22.08 25.91 -10.99
N VAL A 170 -21.16 25.54 -10.10
CA VAL A 170 -20.68 26.39 -8.99
C VAL A 170 -19.83 27.56 -9.51
N MET A 171 -18.94 27.33 -10.47
CA MET A 171 -18.10 28.36 -11.09
C MET A 171 -18.94 29.33 -11.95
N GLY A 172 -19.98 28.84 -12.62
CA GLY A 172 -20.96 29.66 -13.33
C GLY A 172 -21.80 30.57 -12.43
N ASP A 173 -22.02 30.18 -11.16
CA ASP A 173 -22.65 31.03 -10.15
C ASP A 173 -21.64 31.94 -9.43
N ASP A 174 -20.44 31.46 -9.09
CA ASP A 174 -19.43 32.26 -8.40
C ASP A 174 -18.81 33.34 -9.29
N MET A 175 -18.69 33.11 -10.61
CA MET A 175 -18.28 34.13 -11.57
C MET A 175 -19.32 35.25 -11.73
N LYS A 176 -20.61 34.99 -11.48
CA LYS A 176 -21.66 36.03 -11.45
C LYS A 176 -21.60 36.88 -10.18
N HIS A 177 -20.99 36.37 -9.10
CA HIS A 177 -20.97 36.99 -7.78
C HIS A 177 -19.58 37.43 -7.30
N ASN A 178 -18.55 37.36 -8.18
CA ASN A 178 -17.20 37.88 -7.98
C ASN A 178 -16.49 37.43 -6.67
N ARG A 179 -16.55 36.14 -6.35
CA ARG A 179 -15.88 35.56 -5.15
C ARG A 179 -14.52 34.92 -5.46
N PRO A 180 -13.57 34.86 -4.50
CA PRO A 180 -12.23 34.31 -4.73
C PRO A 180 -12.21 32.78 -4.93
N ILE A 181 -11.40 32.33 -5.90
CA ILE A 181 -11.26 30.94 -6.38
C ILE A 181 -10.73 29.94 -5.32
N THR A 182 -10.23 30.42 -4.19
CA THR A 182 -9.62 29.62 -3.11
C THR A 182 -10.57 28.61 -2.45
N GLY A 183 -11.89 28.74 -2.63
CA GLY A 183 -12.89 27.80 -2.10
C GLY A 183 -13.10 26.51 -2.92
N ILE A 184 -12.49 26.39 -4.12
CA ILE A 184 -12.74 25.26 -5.02
C ILE A 184 -11.86 24.04 -4.70
N ILE A 185 -10.73 24.23 -4.01
CA ILE A 185 -9.80 23.13 -3.66
C ILE A 185 -10.18 22.47 -2.32
N PHE A 186 -10.93 23.17 -1.46
CA PHE A 186 -11.42 22.65 -0.18
C PHE A 186 -12.87 23.08 0.07
N PRO A 187 -13.85 22.17 -0.01
CA PRO A 187 -15.20 22.50 0.47
C PRO A 187 -15.18 22.79 1.98
N PRO A 188 -15.88 23.82 2.49
CA PRO A 188 -15.75 24.31 3.88
C PRO A 188 -16.40 23.45 4.97
N SER A 189 -16.68 22.16 4.74
CA SER A 189 -17.44 21.35 5.70
C SER A 189 -16.60 20.47 6.63
N GLU A 190 -15.28 20.39 6.46
CA GLU A 190 -14.41 19.61 7.35
C GLU A 190 -13.14 20.33 7.81
N THR A 191 -13.16 21.66 7.94
CA THR A 191 -12.28 22.33 8.90
C THR A 191 -12.94 22.32 10.28
N LEU A 192 -13.08 21.12 10.84
CA LEU A 192 -13.18 20.98 12.29
C LEU A 192 -11.86 21.48 12.87
N VAL A 193 -11.96 22.71 13.35
CA VAL A 193 -11.08 23.40 14.27
C VAL A 193 -10.66 22.44 15.40
N LEU A 194 -9.56 21.70 15.21
CA LEU A 194 -8.64 21.40 16.30
C LEU A 194 -7.54 22.45 16.25
N GLN A 195 -7.85 23.62 16.79
CA GLN A 195 -6.83 24.56 17.22
C GLN A 195 -6.17 24.04 18.50
N PRO A 196 -4.85 23.85 18.55
CA PRO A 196 -4.10 24.32 19.70
C PRO A 196 -3.88 25.83 19.52
N LYS A 197 -4.72 26.62 20.19
CA LYS A 197 -4.29 27.94 20.70
C LYS A 197 -3.07 27.62 21.57
N THR A 198 -1.87 28.18 21.39
CA THR A 198 -1.55 29.59 21.55
C THR A 198 -0.06 29.73 21.24
N ARG A 199 0.37 30.67 20.40
CA ARG A 199 1.69 31.29 20.57
C ARG A 199 1.65 32.72 20.03
N GLU A 200 1.31 33.62 20.94
CA GLU A 200 1.45 35.06 20.79
C GLU A 200 2.90 35.41 20.40
N ARG A 201 3.04 36.32 19.43
CA ARG A 201 4.22 37.18 19.31
C ARG A 201 4.08 38.22 20.43
N LEU A 202 5.10 38.54 21.22
CA LEU A 202 6.09 39.56 20.88
C LEU A 202 7.09 39.75 22.04
N THR A 203 8.22 40.36 21.67
CA THR A 203 9.17 41.15 22.48
C THR A 203 10.07 40.46 23.51
N LYS A 204 11.36 40.51 23.15
CA LYS A 204 12.51 40.57 24.03
C LYS A 204 12.33 41.71 25.05
N ASN A 205 12.23 41.42 26.34
CA ASN A 205 12.72 42.32 27.36
C ASN A 205 13.35 41.59 28.54
N ARG A 206 14.42 42.19 29.05
CA ARG A 206 15.34 41.68 30.07
C ARG A 206 14.70 41.66 31.46
N ARG A 207 15.24 40.75 32.29
CA ARG A 207 15.18 40.60 33.76
C ARG A 207 14.27 39.47 34.23
N GLY A 208 14.87 38.58 35.02
CA GLY A 208 14.32 37.31 35.45
C GLY A 208 13.22 37.42 36.50
N GLY A 209 12.62 36.27 36.78
CA GLY A 209 11.64 36.10 37.85
C GLY A 209 10.64 35.00 37.51
N LEU A 210 10.94 33.78 37.97
CA LEU A 210 10.05 32.62 37.96
C LEU A 210 9.08 32.75 39.14
N VAL A 211 7.76 32.87 38.93
CA VAL A 211 6.76 32.60 39.99
C VAL A 211 5.48 31.99 39.42
N VAL A 212 5.01 31.00 40.17
CA VAL A 212 3.95 30.01 39.95
C VAL A 212 2.53 30.60 40.08
N LEU A 213 1.58 29.90 39.43
CA LEU A 213 0.12 30.03 39.47
C LEU A 213 -0.49 30.49 40.81
N GLY A 214 -1.45 31.42 40.71
CA GLY A 214 -2.53 31.59 41.68
C GLY A 214 -3.78 32.15 40.99
N ARG A 215 -4.80 31.32 40.77
CA ARG A 215 -6.14 31.76 40.35
C ARG A 215 -6.80 32.50 41.52
N VAL A 216 -7.04 33.80 41.38
CA VAL A 216 -8.01 34.53 42.18
C VAL A 216 -9.22 34.79 41.29
N ARG A 217 -10.38 34.25 41.69
CA ARG A 217 -11.70 34.58 41.15
C ARG A 217 -12.14 35.85 41.85
N ASP A 218 -12.47 36.88 41.09
CA ASP A 218 -13.33 37.97 41.59
C ASP A 218 -14.48 38.19 40.59
N ARG A 219 -15.70 38.08 41.12
CA ARG A 219 -16.91 38.71 40.57
C ARG A 219 -17.41 39.71 41.62
N PRO A 220 -18.03 40.82 41.20
CA PRO A 220 -18.28 41.96 42.07
C PRO A 220 -19.61 41.90 42.83
N ASP A 221 -19.53 42.41 44.06
CA ASP A 221 -20.47 43.20 44.87
C ASP A 221 -21.99 43.08 44.69
N LYS A 222 -22.67 42.74 45.81
CA LYS A 222 -23.84 43.49 46.29
C LYS A 222 -24.15 43.26 47.79
N VAL A 223 -23.85 44.31 48.57
CA VAL A 223 -24.60 44.99 49.65
C VAL A 223 -25.59 44.20 50.54
N PHE A 224 -25.37 44.26 51.88
CA PHE A 224 -26.24 44.82 52.95
C PHE A 224 -26.13 44.05 54.28
N GLY A 225 -25.92 44.79 55.37
CA GLY A 225 -26.61 44.56 56.65
C GLY A 225 -25.84 43.91 57.79
N GLN A 226 -25.47 44.74 58.79
CA GLN A 226 -25.64 44.59 60.26
C GLN A 226 -25.13 43.31 60.97
N VAL A 227 -24.74 43.23 62.25
CA VAL A 227 -24.43 44.07 63.43
C VAL A 227 -24.01 43.03 64.50
N SER A 228 -22.93 43.32 65.25
CA SER A 228 -22.58 42.94 66.64
C SER A 228 -22.40 41.48 67.14
N ALA A 229 -21.58 41.47 68.21
CA ALA A 229 -21.36 40.49 69.29
C ALA A 229 -20.30 39.40 68.99
N SER A 230 -19.25 39.21 69.78
CA SER A 230 -18.81 39.73 71.08
C SER A 230 -17.29 39.60 71.19
#